data_AF-A0A967QKD2-F1
#
_entry.id   AF-A0A967QKD2-F1
#
_cell.length_a   1.000
_cell.length_b   1.000
_cell.length_c   1.000
_cell.angle_alpha   90.00
_cell.angle_beta   90.00
_cell.angle_gamma   90.00
#
_symmetry.space_group_name_H-M   'P 1'
#
loop_
_entity.id
_entity.type
_entity.pdbx_description
1 polymer ?
#
loop_
_entity_poly.entity_id
_entity_poly.type
_entity_poly.pdbx_seq_one_letter_code
_entity_poly.pdbx_strand_id
1 'polypeptide(L)'
;EATVLADFGGEPFTHRGVATRFYREGERFLVETEGPDGRVATFPVTHTFGVEPLQQYLVELPGGRLQAHTVAWDTRPREDGGQRWFHIYPDEATPPGDVLHWTGAAQNWNYMCAECHSTDLRKGYDLASDSYDTRWSEIDVSCEACHGPGSEHVAWAEANPNGAG
;
A
#
# COMPACT_ATOMS: atom_id res chain seq x y z
N GLU A 1 6.50 12.79 11.30
CA GLU A 1 7.00 12.36 9.98
C GLU A 1 5.80 12.08 9.10
N ALA A 2 5.80 12.53 7.84
CA ALA A 2 4.72 12.19 6.91
C ALA A 2 5.11 10.90 6.18
N THR A 3 4.36 9.82 6.41
CA THR A 3 4.60 8.49 5.80
C THR A 3 4.24 8.44 4.31
N VAL A 4 3.54 9.46 3.81
CA VAL A 4 3.16 9.63 2.39
C VAL A 4 4.08 10.68 1.76
N LEU A 5 4.86 10.26 0.76
CA LEU A 5 5.77 11.11 -0.02
C LEU A 5 5.12 11.67 -1.29
N ALA A 6 4.07 11.02 -1.80
CA ALA A 6 3.43 11.44 -3.04
C ALA A 6 2.56 12.69 -2.90
N ASP A 7 2.38 13.34 -4.05
CA ASP A 7 1.45 14.45 -4.18
C ASP A 7 0.01 13.96 -4.36
N PHE A 8 -0.77 14.02 -3.28
CA PHE A 8 -2.23 13.84 -3.28
C PHE A 8 -2.97 15.18 -3.49
N GLY A 9 -2.48 16.01 -4.41
CA GLY A 9 -3.07 17.28 -4.81
C GLY A 9 -4.29 17.15 -5.73
N GLY A 10 -4.57 15.96 -6.27
CA GLY A 10 -5.70 15.72 -7.16
C GLY A 10 -5.44 16.01 -8.64
N GLU A 11 -4.18 16.10 -9.06
CA GLU A 11 -3.86 16.10 -10.49
C GLU A 11 -4.10 14.70 -11.09
N PRO A 12 -4.84 14.59 -12.21
CA PRO A 12 -5.13 13.30 -12.83
C PRO A 12 -3.90 12.76 -13.56
N PHE A 13 -3.56 11.50 -13.30
CA PHE A 13 -2.65 10.71 -14.11
C PHE A 13 -3.47 9.87 -15.10
N THR A 14 -3.16 9.95 -16.39
CA THR A 14 -3.85 9.17 -17.42
C THR A 14 -2.92 8.12 -18.01
N HIS A 15 -3.36 6.87 -17.99
CA HIS A 15 -2.66 5.75 -18.61
C HIS A 15 -3.60 5.01 -19.55
N ARG A 16 -3.25 4.95 -20.84
CA ARG A 16 -4.03 4.25 -21.89
C ARG A 16 -5.54 4.58 -21.91
N GLY A 17 -5.89 5.82 -21.56
CA GLY A 17 -7.28 6.31 -21.55
C GLY A 17 -8.01 6.17 -20.22
N VAL A 18 -7.42 5.49 -19.23
CA VAL A 18 -7.93 5.42 -17.85
C VAL A 18 -7.32 6.56 -17.05
N ALA A 19 -8.16 7.39 -16.44
CA ALA A 19 -7.75 8.47 -15.54
C ALA A 19 -7.78 7.97 -14.09
N THR A 20 -6.68 8.21 -13.37
CA THR A 20 -6.53 7.93 -11.95
C THR A 20 -6.12 9.21 -11.24
N ARG A 21 -6.81 9.57 -10.16
CA ARG A 21 -6.56 10.79 -9.40
C ARG A 21 -6.42 10.47 -7.91
N PHE A 22 -5.24 10.72 -7.35
CA PHE A 22 -4.99 10.62 -5.92
C PHE A 22 -5.17 11.99 -5.27
N TYR A 23 -5.99 12.07 -4.22
CA TYR A 23 -6.30 13.33 -3.56
C TYR A 23 -6.64 13.15 -2.08
N ARG A 24 -6.66 14.25 -1.33
CA ARG A 24 -7.05 14.26 0.07
C ARG A 24 -8.39 14.98 0.28
N GLU A 25 -9.19 14.44 1.19
CA GLU A 25 -10.35 15.11 1.78
C GLU A 25 -10.17 15.16 3.29
N GLY A 26 -9.68 16.31 3.79
CA GLY A 26 -9.26 16.45 5.19
C GLY A 26 -8.11 15.52 5.52
N GLU A 27 -8.34 14.60 6.46
CA GLU A 27 -7.34 13.59 6.88
C GLU A 27 -7.36 12.32 6.01
N ARG A 28 -8.37 12.15 5.15
CA ARG A 28 -8.53 10.95 4.33
C ARG A 28 -7.71 11.06 3.05
N PHE A 29 -7.01 9.99 2.71
CA PHE A 29 -6.37 9.79 1.41
C PHE A 29 -7.30 8.96 0.53
N LEU A 30 -7.48 9.41 -0.71
CA LEU A 30 -8.47 8.86 -1.65
C LEU A 30 -7.83 8.67 -3.02
N VAL A 31 -8.35 7.70 -3.76
CA VAL A 31 -8.10 7.54 -5.20
C VAL A 31 -9.42 7.46 -5.93
N GLU A 32 -9.58 8.27 -6.97
CA GLU A 32 -10.66 8.17 -7.95
C GLU A 32 -10.12 7.51 -9.21
N THR A 33 -10.66 6.36 -9.58
CA THR A 33 -10.18 5.52 -10.68
C THR A 33 -11.25 4.53 -11.12
N GLU A 34 -11.00 3.80 -12.20
CA GLU A 34 -11.88 2.74 -12.69
C GLU A 34 -11.92 1.56 -11.70
N GLY A 35 -13.11 1.17 -11.26
CA GLY A 35 -13.34 0.08 -10.32
C GLY A 35 -13.39 -1.32 -10.97
N PRO A 36 -13.70 -2.36 -10.18
CA PRO A 36 -13.76 -3.74 -10.69
C PRO A 36 -14.88 -3.96 -11.72
N ASP A 37 -15.89 -3.07 -11.77
CA ASP A 37 -17.00 -3.10 -12.71
C ASP A 37 -16.78 -2.19 -13.94
N GLY A 38 -15.59 -1.61 -14.08
CA GLY A 38 -15.23 -0.69 -15.16
C GLY A 38 -15.81 0.72 -15.03
N ARG A 39 -16.41 1.06 -13.88
CA ARG A 39 -16.93 2.41 -13.62
C ARG A 39 -15.97 3.19 -12.75
N VAL A 40 -15.85 4.48 -13.00
CA VAL A 40 -15.07 5.36 -12.13
C VAL A 40 -15.77 5.50 -10.79
N ALA A 41 -15.01 5.29 -9.72
CA ALA A 41 -15.44 5.44 -8.34
C ALA A 41 -14.27 5.93 -7.47
N THR A 42 -14.60 6.38 -6.26
CA THR A 42 -13.62 6.80 -5.25
C THR A 42 -13.42 5.70 -4.23
N PHE A 43 -12.16 5.41 -3.92
CA PHE A 43 -11.77 4.40 -2.95
C PHE A 43 -10.83 4.99 -1.89
N PRO A 44 -10.91 4.54 -0.63
CA PRO A 44 -9.98 4.94 0.41
C PRO A 44 -8.61 4.31 0.18
N VAL A 45 -7.58 5.15 0.28
CA VAL A 45 -6.19 4.69 0.43
C VAL A 45 -5.93 4.56 1.93
N THR A 46 -5.70 3.35 2.40
CA THR A 46 -5.58 3.05 3.83
C THR A 46 -4.14 2.97 4.30
N HIS A 47 -3.23 2.57 3.41
CA HIS A 47 -1.81 2.40 3.74
C HIS A 47 -0.91 2.83 2.58
N THR A 48 0.32 3.14 2.94
CA THR A 48 1.43 3.33 2.00
C THR A 48 2.40 2.17 2.13
N PHE A 49 3.00 1.77 1.02
CA PHE A 49 3.91 0.64 0.94
C PHE A 49 5.15 1.01 0.11
N GLY A 50 6.34 0.72 0.62
CA GLY A 50 7.61 1.11 -0.01
C GLY A 50 8.10 2.51 0.39
N VAL A 51 9.34 2.83 0.02
CA VAL A 51 9.98 4.12 0.29
C VAL A 51 10.82 4.61 -0.88
N GLU A 52 11.78 3.82 -1.35
CA GLU A 52 12.64 4.14 -2.49
C GLU A 52 12.91 2.83 -3.26
N PRO A 53 12.79 2.80 -4.62
CA PRO A 53 12.59 3.92 -5.55
C PRO A 53 11.14 4.34 -5.80
N LEU A 54 10.18 3.74 -5.08
CA LEU A 54 8.77 4.05 -5.25
C LEU A 54 7.95 3.86 -3.97
N GLN A 55 6.81 4.54 -3.93
CA GLN A 55 5.70 4.26 -3.01
C GLN A 55 4.47 3.76 -3.77
N GLN A 56 3.91 2.66 -3.30
CA GLN A 56 2.58 2.17 -3.69
C GLN A 56 1.57 2.41 -2.57
N TYR A 57 0.29 2.36 -2.94
CA TYR A 57 -0.82 2.70 -2.06
C TYR A 57 -1.80 1.54 -1.99
N LEU A 58 -2.16 1.14 -0.77
CA LEU A 58 -3.13 0.07 -0.57
C LEU A 58 -4.54 0.64 -0.53
N VAL A 59 -5.40 0.06 -1.37
CA VAL A 59 -6.81 0.40 -1.49
C VAL A 59 -7.65 -0.75 -0.95
N GLU A 60 -8.57 -0.44 -0.04
CA GLU A 60 -9.44 -1.47 0.54
C GLU A 60 -10.67 -1.72 -0.34
N LEU A 61 -10.89 -2.99 -0.65
CA LEU A 61 -12.09 -3.51 -1.32
C LEU A 61 -12.90 -4.39 -0.35
N PRO A 62 -14.18 -4.66 -0.67
CA PRO A 62 -15.03 -5.52 0.17
C PRO A 62 -14.40 -6.87 0.51
N GLY A 63 -14.72 -7.38 1.70
CA GLY A 63 -14.17 -8.64 2.20
C GLY A 63 -12.76 -8.53 2.79
N GLY A 64 -12.31 -7.32 3.15
CA GLY A 64 -11.00 -7.07 3.78
C GLY A 64 -9.81 -7.16 2.82
N ARG A 65 -10.08 -7.07 1.51
CA ARG A 65 -9.03 -7.17 0.48
C ARG A 65 -8.31 -5.84 0.37
N LEU A 66 -7.02 -5.85 0.64
CA LEU A 66 -6.11 -4.76 0.38
C LEU A 66 -5.48 -4.99 -0.98
N GLN A 67 -5.65 -4.01 -1.86
CA GLN A 67 -5.12 -4.04 -3.22
C GLN A 67 -3.95 -3.06 -3.33
N ALA A 68 -2.79 -3.52 -3.77
CA ALA A 68 -1.68 -2.65 -4.12
C ALA A 68 -1.99 -1.98 -5.47
N HIS A 69 -2.25 -0.68 -5.46
CA HIS A 69 -2.64 0.02 -6.68
C HIS A 69 -1.48 0.01 -7.71
N THR A 70 -1.81 -0.15 -9.00
CA THR A 70 -0.83 -0.25 -10.10
C THR A 70 -0.25 1.09 -10.52
N VAL A 71 -0.89 2.19 -10.13
CA VAL A 71 -0.29 3.53 -10.19
C VAL A 71 0.48 3.77 -8.89
N ALA A 72 1.77 4.02 -9.03
CA ALA A 72 2.72 4.24 -7.95
C ALA A 72 3.37 5.63 -8.07
N TRP A 73 3.98 6.09 -6.98
CA TRP A 73 4.76 7.32 -6.94
C TRP A 73 6.25 7.01 -7.03
N ASP A 74 6.94 7.63 -7.98
CA ASP A 74 8.39 7.57 -8.13
C ASP A 74 9.03 8.50 -7.10
N THR A 75 9.69 7.95 -6.09
CA THR A 75 10.26 8.73 -4.97
C THR A 75 11.66 9.25 -5.25
N ARG A 76 12.25 8.84 -6.37
CA ARG A 76 13.58 9.31 -6.76
C ARG A 76 13.63 10.83 -6.86
N PRO A 77 14.82 11.43 -6.75
CA PRO A 77 15.01 12.85 -6.99
C PRO A 77 14.51 13.27 -8.39
N ARG A 78 14.13 14.55 -8.52
CA ARG A 78 13.62 15.09 -9.80
C ARG A 78 14.66 15.03 -10.91
N GLU A 79 15.94 15.21 -10.57
CA GLU A 79 17.07 15.10 -11.47
C GLU A 79 17.20 13.71 -12.11
N ASP A 80 16.74 12.66 -11.43
CA ASP A 80 16.70 11.27 -11.92
C ASP A 80 15.34 10.93 -12.58
N GLY A 81 14.48 11.94 -12.74
CA GLY A 81 13.15 11.82 -13.33
C GLY A 81 12.06 11.40 -12.36
N GLY A 82 12.31 11.33 -11.05
CA GLY A 82 11.30 10.97 -10.06
C GLY A 82 10.33 12.10 -9.70
N GLN A 83 9.71 11.98 -8.52
CA GLN A 83 8.65 12.86 -8.01
C GLN A 83 7.45 12.96 -8.95
N ARG A 84 6.95 11.80 -9.40
CA ARG A 84 5.81 11.70 -10.33
C ARG A 84 5.03 10.41 -10.17
N TRP A 85 3.76 10.46 -10.54
CA TRP A 85 2.92 9.27 -10.73
C TRP A 85 3.36 8.50 -11.98
N PHE A 86 3.38 7.18 -11.89
CA PHE A 86 3.61 6.28 -13.03
C PHE A 86 2.81 4.97 -12.87
N HIS A 87 2.59 4.27 -13.99
CA HIS A 87 1.97 2.95 -13.99
C HIS A 87 3.06 1.88 -13.96
N ILE A 88 2.97 0.90 -13.05
CA ILE A 88 3.98 -0.17 -12.90
C ILE A 88 4.06 -1.11 -14.11
N TYR A 89 3.00 -1.14 -14.93
CA TYR A 89 2.98 -1.83 -16.23
C TYR A 89 2.83 -0.79 -17.35
N PRO A 90 3.90 -0.10 -17.78
CA PRO A 90 3.80 1.02 -18.72
C PRO A 90 3.35 0.60 -20.13
N ASP A 91 3.57 -0.65 -20.51
CA ASP A 91 3.30 -1.15 -21.85
C ASP A 91 2.07 -2.05 -21.94
N GLU A 92 1.48 -2.44 -20.81
CA GLU A 92 0.36 -3.39 -20.78
C GLU A 92 -0.99 -2.70 -20.70
N ALA A 93 -2.01 -3.30 -21.31
CA ALA A 93 -3.40 -2.94 -21.01
C ALA A 93 -3.89 -3.86 -19.89
N THR A 94 -4.39 -3.27 -18.81
CA THR A 94 -4.90 -4.01 -17.65
C THR A 94 -6.37 -3.66 -17.41
N PRO A 95 -7.30 -4.09 -18.28
CA PRO A 95 -8.72 -3.75 -18.12
C PRO A 95 -9.34 -4.48 -16.91
N PRO A 96 -10.51 -4.05 -16.41
CA PRO A 96 -11.23 -4.75 -15.35
C PRO A 96 -11.46 -6.22 -15.69
N GLY A 97 -11.25 -7.08 -14.69
CA GLY A 97 -11.28 -8.53 -14.85
C GLY A 97 -9.95 -9.16 -15.26
N ASP A 98 -8.97 -8.36 -15.70
CA ASP A 98 -7.60 -8.83 -15.90
C ASP A 98 -6.92 -9.11 -14.55
N VAL A 99 -6.05 -10.13 -14.51
CA VAL A 99 -5.31 -10.53 -13.31
C VAL A 99 -4.36 -9.42 -12.84
N LEU A 100 -3.86 -8.60 -13.75
CA LEU A 100 -2.96 -7.48 -13.52
C LEU A 100 -3.68 -6.14 -13.29
N HIS A 101 -4.99 -6.07 -13.47
CA HIS A 101 -5.76 -4.89 -13.07
C HIS A 101 -5.55 -4.63 -11.57
N TRP A 102 -5.64 -3.37 -11.12
CA TRP A 102 -5.41 -3.03 -9.71
C TRP A 102 -6.39 -3.73 -8.75
N THR A 103 -7.56 -4.17 -9.23
CA THR A 103 -8.52 -4.98 -8.45
C THR A 103 -8.31 -6.48 -8.61
N GLY A 104 -7.36 -6.90 -9.44
CA GLY A 104 -7.08 -8.28 -9.82
C GLY A 104 -6.30 -9.06 -8.76
N ALA A 105 -6.20 -10.37 -8.94
CA ALA A 105 -5.57 -11.25 -7.95
C ALA A 105 -4.06 -11.00 -7.79
N ALA A 106 -3.36 -10.56 -8.84
CA ALA A 106 -1.93 -10.26 -8.75
C ALA A 106 -1.62 -9.02 -7.89
N GLN A 107 -2.63 -8.17 -7.68
CA GLN A 107 -2.49 -6.94 -6.90
C GLN A 107 -3.03 -7.11 -5.46
N ASN A 108 -3.60 -8.28 -5.13
CA ASN A 108 -4.10 -8.56 -3.80
C ASN A 108 -2.92 -8.68 -2.83
N TRP A 109 -2.72 -7.63 -2.02
CA TRP A 109 -1.60 -7.52 -1.10
C TRP A 109 -1.67 -8.59 0.00
N ASN A 110 -2.86 -8.89 0.53
CA ASN A 110 -3.02 -9.91 1.58
C ASN A 110 -2.47 -11.28 1.14
N TYR A 111 -2.70 -11.63 -0.13
CA TYR A 111 -2.30 -12.90 -0.71
C TYR A 111 -0.86 -12.89 -1.23
N MET A 112 -0.49 -11.87 -2.01
CA MET A 112 0.76 -11.84 -2.78
C MET A 112 1.95 -11.24 -2.03
N CYS A 113 1.70 -10.30 -1.11
CA CYS A 113 2.77 -9.41 -0.64
C CYS A 113 2.94 -9.47 0.89
N ALA A 114 1.84 -9.52 1.63
CA ALA A 114 1.83 -9.35 3.08
C ALA A 114 2.81 -10.29 3.80
N GLU A 115 2.91 -11.55 3.36
CA GLU A 115 3.73 -12.57 4.00
C GLU A 115 5.23 -12.23 4.02
N CYS A 116 5.70 -11.54 2.99
CA CYS A 116 7.09 -11.11 2.89
C CYS A 116 7.31 -9.66 3.31
N HIS A 117 6.24 -8.85 3.33
CA HIS A 117 6.30 -7.41 3.49
C HIS A 117 5.50 -6.92 4.71
N SER A 118 5.51 -7.71 5.78
CA SER A 118 4.97 -7.31 7.07
C SER A 118 5.64 -8.06 8.20
N THR A 119 5.41 -7.60 9.43
CA THR A 119 5.93 -8.22 10.66
C THR A 119 4.78 -8.77 11.52
N ASP A 120 4.95 -9.96 12.10
CA ASP A 120 3.93 -10.73 12.84
C ASP A 120 2.60 -10.88 12.06
N LEU A 121 2.71 -11.29 10.79
CA LEU A 121 1.52 -11.43 9.94
C LEU A 121 0.56 -12.51 10.46
N ARG A 122 -0.71 -12.15 10.54
CA ARG A 122 -1.85 -13.05 10.62
C ARG A 122 -2.73 -12.80 9.42
N LYS A 123 -2.61 -13.64 8.37
CA LYS A 123 -3.30 -13.46 7.09
C LYS A 123 -4.84 -13.47 7.24
N GLY A 124 -5.37 -14.32 8.13
CA GLY A 124 -6.79 -14.31 8.49
C GLY A 124 -7.76 -14.60 7.32
N TYR A 125 -7.36 -15.45 6.37
CA TYR A 125 -8.24 -15.82 5.26
C TYR A 125 -9.29 -16.85 5.69
N ASP A 126 -10.57 -16.53 5.45
CA ASP A 126 -11.70 -17.45 5.64
C ASP A 126 -12.19 -17.95 4.28
N LEU A 127 -12.18 -19.28 4.10
CA LEU A 127 -12.56 -19.92 2.84
C LEU A 127 -14.07 -19.92 2.60
N ALA A 128 -14.88 -19.93 3.67
CA ALA A 128 -16.34 -20.04 3.55
C ALA A 128 -16.96 -18.71 3.12
N SER A 129 -16.45 -17.59 3.63
CA SER A 129 -16.88 -16.23 3.26
C SER A 129 -15.99 -15.57 2.20
N ASP A 130 -14.90 -16.21 1.78
CA ASP A 130 -13.92 -15.69 0.83
C ASP A 130 -13.46 -14.26 1.19
N SER A 131 -12.96 -14.11 2.41
CA SER A 131 -12.62 -12.83 3.02
C SER A 131 -11.34 -12.88 3.84
N TYR A 132 -10.75 -11.73 4.10
CA TYR A 132 -9.57 -11.55 4.93
C TYR A 132 -9.88 -10.74 6.19
N ASP A 133 -9.35 -11.18 7.33
CA ASP A 133 -9.13 -10.36 8.54
C ASP A 133 -7.62 -10.28 8.78
N THR A 134 -6.90 -9.69 7.82
CA THR A 134 -5.44 -9.61 7.86
C THR A 134 -4.98 -8.61 8.90
N ARG A 135 -4.09 -9.05 9.80
CA ARG A 135 -3.50 -8.24 10.87
C ARG A 135 -1.99 -8.41 10.88
N TRP A 136 -1.27 -7.36 11.25
CA TRP A 136 0.18 -7.35 11.36
C TRP A 136 0.61 -6.26 12.36
N SER A 137 1.85 -6.31 12.83
CA SER A 137 2.40 -5.29 13.74
C SER A 137 2.95 -4.09 12.98
N GLU A 138 3.68 -4.33 11.88
CA GLU A 138 4.22 -3.28 11.00
C GLU A 138 4.09 -3.67 9.52
N ILE A 139 3.79 -2.69 8.66
CA ILE A 139 3.62 -2.87 7.21
C ILE A 139 4.98 -2.81 6.50
N ASP A 140 5.96 -3.57 6.99
CA ASP A 140 7.26 -3.83 6.38
C ASP A 140 8.01 -4.87 7.23
N VAL A 141 9.20 -5.30 6.79
CA VAL A 141 10.09 -6.18 7.56
C VAL A 141 10.83 -5.34 8.61
N SER A 142 10.36 -5.38 9.86
CA SER A 142 10.92 -4.60 10.97
C SER A 142 11.98 -5.37 11.75
N CYS A 143 12.62 -4.72 12.73
CA CYS A 143 13.58 -5.36 13.63
C CYS A 143 13.03 -6.65 14.27
N GLU A 144 11.76 -6.61 14.67
CA GLU A 144 11.08 -7.70 15.37
C GLU A 144 10.83 -8.90 14.45
N ALA A 145 10.81 -8.71 13.13
CA ALA A 145 10.70 -9.81 12.17
C ALA A 145 11.87 -10.81 12.30
N CYS A 146 13.05 -10.32 12.71
CA CYS A 146 14.24 -11.16 12.93
C CYS A 146 14.58 -11.36 14.41
N HIS A 147 14.27 -10.37 15.28
CA HIS A 147 14.68 -10.37 16.68
C HIS A 147 13.56 -10.72 17.68
N GLY A 148 12.34 -11.00 17.19
CA GLY A 148 11.18 -11.25 18.03
C GLY A 148 10.66 -9.98 18.71
N PRO A 149 9.59 -10.08 19.53
CA PRO A 149 8.93 -8.93 20.14
C PRO A 149 9.86 -8.14 21.08
N GLY A 150 10.03 -6.84 20.82
CA GLY A 150 10.88 -5.92 21.59
C GLY A 150 10.20 -5.29 22.81
N SER A 151 8.95 -5.65 23.12
CA SER A 151 8.17 -5.03 24.21
C SER A 151 8.87 -5.03 25.58
N GLU A 152 9.52 -6.14 25.96
CA GLU A 152 10.29 -6.21 27.21
C GLU A 152 11.58 -5.37 27.16
N HIS A 153 12.20 -5.28 25.98
CA HIS A 153 13.38 -4.43 25.76
C HIS A 153 13.04 -2.95 25.94
N VAL A 154 11.92 -2.50 25.36
CA VAL A 154 11.43 -1.12 25.51
C VAL A 154 11.08 -0.84 26.97
N ALA A 155 10.32 -1.72 27.64
CA ALA A 155 9.96 -1.56 29.04
C ALA A 155 11.20 -1.48 29.96
N TRP A 156 12.22 -2.31 29.70
CA TRP A 156 13.49 -2.22 30.41
C TRP A 156 14.22 -0.90 30.16
N ALA A 157 14.30 -0.43 28.91
CA ALA A 157 15.00 0.80 28.55
C ALA A 157 14.33 2.04 29.14
N GLU A 158 13.00 2.11 29.12
CA GLU A 158 12.22 3.18 29.75
C GLU A 158 12.38 3.18 31.28
N ALA A 159 12.46 2.00 31.89
CA ALA A 159 12.77 1.86 33.32
C ALA A 159 14.24 2.20 33.65
N ASN A 160 15.14 2.22 32.66
CA ASN A 160 16.58 2.45 32.84
C ASN A 160 17.15 3.49 31.83
N PRO A 161 16.69 4.76 31.84
CA PRO A 161 17.01 5.75 30.81
C PRO A 161 18.49 6.19 30.79
N ASN A 162 19.28 5.83 31.81
CA ASN A 162 20.72 6.10 31.90
C ASN A 162 21.57 4.84 31.77
N GLY A 163 21.05 3.77 31.16
CA GLY A 163 21.76 2.50 30.92
C GLY A 163 22.89 2.61 29.88
N ALA A 164 23.81 3.55 30.07
CA ALA A 164 25.13 3.49 29.46
C ALA A 164 26.00 2.55 30.31
N GLY A 165 26.52 1.50 29.67
CA GLY A 165 27.65 0.75 30.22
C GLY A 165 28.89 1.62 30.35
#